data_AF-A0A8J6AYV1-F1
#
_entry.id   AF-A0A8J6AYV1-F1
#
_cell.length_a   1.000
_cell.length_b   1.000
_cell.length_c   1.000
_cell.angle_alpha   90.00
_cell.angle_beta   90.00
_cell.angle_gamma   90.00
#
_symmetry.space_group_name_H-M   'P 1'
#
loop_
_entity.id
_entity.type
_entity.pdbx_description
1 polymer ?
#
loop_
_entity_poly.entity_id
_entity_poly.type
_entity_poly.pdbx_seq_one_letter_code
_entity_poly.pdbx_strand_id
1 'polypeptide(L)'
;DSIVLDSPDYKLIGVDLGDVDALDSALAAAAITWDCPTLLLAEVVLCYMDPARSTDVIGWSARRFPRSRFVLYEQFSPDDAFGQVMVAHFKALNSALRSVSVYPRLQDQQQRFLHA
;
A
#
# COMPACT_ATOMS: atom_id res chain seq x y z
N ASP A 1 -14.07 -5.01 -16.97
CA ASP A 1 -14.60 -5.55 -15.72
C ASP A 1 -13.41 -5.97 -14.87
N SER A 2 -13.26 -5.42 -13.66
CA SER A 2 -12.09 -5.61 -12.78
C SER A 2 -12.28 -6.72 -11.75
N ILE A 3 -13.51 -7.21 -11.58
CA ILE A 3 -13.83 -8.29 -10.64
C ILE A 3 -13.46 -9.62 -11.31
N VAL A 4 -12.56 -10.37 -10.66
CA VAL A 4 -12.07 -11.68 -11.12
C VAL A 4 -12.85 -12.82 -10.48
N LEU A 5 -13.24 -12.65 -9.21
CA LEU A 5 -14.06 -13.60 -8.47
C LEU A 5 -15.05 -12.85 -7.58
N ASP A 6 -16.31 -13.31 -7.58
CA ASP A 6 -17.39 -12.73 -6.79
C ASP A 6 -18.10 -13.81 -5.98
N SER A 7 -18.07 -13.67 -4.66
CA SER A 7 -18.83 -14.47 -3.70
C SER A 7 -19.42 -13.56 -2.62
N PRO A 8 -20.41 -14.04 -1.84
CA PRO A 8 -21.10 -13.21 -0.85
C PRO A 8 -20.17 -12.50 0.15
N ASP A 9 -19.12 -13.19 0.61
CA ASP A 9 -18.21 -12.71 1.67
C ASP A 9 -16.79 -12.42 1.17
N TYR A 10 -16.53 -12.62 -0.13
CA TYR A 10 -15.20 -12.45 -0.70
C TYR A 10 -15.26 -12.03 -2.17
N LYS A 11 -14.51 -10.98 -2.51
CA LYS A 11 -14.34 -10.50 -3.87
C LYS A 11 -12.85 -10.38 -4.19
N LEU A 12 -12.43 -10.89 -5.35
CA LEU A 12 -11.08 -10.72 -5.90
C LEU A 12 -11.13 -9.69 -7.02
N ILE A 13 -10.31 -8.64 -6.92
CA ILE A 13 -10.31 -7.52 -7.85
C ILE A 13 -8.89 -7.36 -8.43
N GLY A 14 -8.78 -7.34 -9.75
CA GLY A 14 -7.55 -7.04 -10.45
C GLY A 14 -7.46 -5.55 -10.76
N VAL A 15 -6.53 -4.84 -10.13
CA VAL A 15 -6.32 -3.40 -10.32
C VAL A 15 -4.87 -3.01 -10.00
N ASP A 16 -4.33 -2.01 -10.69
CA ASP A 16 -3.05 -1.37 -10.31
C ASP A 16 -3.31 -0.44 -9.11
N LEU A 17 -2.75 -0.79 -7.96
CA LEU A 17 -2.89 0.02 -6.74
C LEU A 17 -2.33 1.43 -6.89
N GLY A 18 -1.38 1.67 -7.78
CA GLY A 18 -0.84 3.01 -7.98
C GLY A 18 -1.76 3.93 -8.78
N ASP A 19 -2.87 3.43 -9.31
CA ASP A 19 -3.93 4.21 -9.96
C ASP A 19 -5.14 4.24 -9.02
N VAL A 20 -5.18 5.26 -8.15
CA VAL A 20 -6.21 5.37 -7.11
C VAL A 20 -7.61 5.60 -7.68
N ASP A 21 -7.73 6.20 -8.87
CA ASP A 21 -9.02 6.42 -9.52
C ASP A 21 -9.57 5.10 -10.08
N ALA A 22 -8.71 4.27 -10.67
CA ALA A 22 -9.06 2.92 -11.10
C ALA A 22 -9.42 2.04 -9.89
N LEU A 23 -8.66 2.15 -8.78
CA LEU A 23 -8.94 1.43 -7.53
C LEU A 23 -10.31 1.82 -6.93
N ASP A 24 -10.62 3.11 -6.84
CA ASP A 24 -11.91 3.59 -6.34
C ASP A 24 -13.07 3.05 -7.18
N SER A 25 -12.94 3.16 -8.51
CA SER A 25 -13.94 2.69 -9.46
C SER A 25 -14.16 1.17 -9.37
N ALA A 26 -13.07 0.41 -9.24
CA ALA A 26 -13.12 -1.05 -9.13
C ALA A 26 -13.80 -1.51 -7.83
N LEU A 27 -13.49 -0.84 -6.71
CA LEU A 27 -14.11 -1.13 -5.41
C LEU A 27 -15.58 -0.71 -5.37
N ALA A 28 -15.93 0.42 -5.99
CA ALA A 28 -17.32 0.85 -6.13
C ALA A 28 -18.13 -0.15 -6.97
N ALA A 29 -17.58 -0.64 -8.08
CA ALA A 29 -18.19 -1.70 -8.90
C ALA A 29 -18.36 -3.01 -8.12
N ALA A 30 -17.46 -3.29 -7.18
CA ALA A 30 -17.56 -4.42 -6.25
C ALA A 30 -18.55 -4.18 -5.09
N ALA A 31 -19.32 -3.08 -5.11
CA ALA A 31 -20.32 -2.74 -4.11
C ALA A 31 -19.78 -2.67 -2.67
N ILE A 32 -18.54 -2.19 -2.49
CA ILE A 32 -17.97 -1.98 -1.16
C ILE A 32 -18.82 -0.97 -0.36
N THR A 33 -18.95 -1.20 0.95
CA THR A 33 -19.61 -0.26 1.86
C THR A 33 -18.55 0.63 2.52
N TRP A 34 -18.51 1.91 2.16
CA TRP A 34 -17.44 2.82 2.60
C TRP A 34 -17.52 3.22 4.08
N ASP A 35 -18.72 3.25 4.66
CA ASP A 35 -18.94 3.75 6.03
C ASP A 35 -18.74 2.69 7.13
N CYS A 36 -18.51 1.42 6.76
CA CYS A 36 -18.29 0.37 7.75
C CYS A 36 -16.85 0.42 8.32
N PRO A 37 -16.65 -0.06 9.56
CA PRO A 37 -15.30 -0.24 10.10
C PRO A 37 -14.46 -1.10 9.16
N THR A 38 -13.39 -0.54 8.61
CA THR A 38 -12.59 -1.19 7.57
C THR A 38 -11.14 -1.36 8.03
N LEU A 39 -10.59 -2.57 7.86
CA LEU A 39 -9.16 -2.83 8.00
C LEU A 39 -8.53 -2.84 6.60
N LEU A 40 -7.54 -1.98 6.38
CA LEU A 40 -6.67 -2.04 5.20
C LEU A 40 -5.34 -2.66 5.62
N LEU A 41 -4.90 -3.68 4.88
CA LEU A 41 -3.66 -4.39 5.13
C LEU A 41 -2.75 -4.31 3.91
N ALA A 42 -1.56 -3.75 4.09
CA ALA A 42 -0.49 -3.79 3.11
C ALA A 42 0.70 -4.56 3.68
N GLU A 43 0.79 -5.84 3.34
CA GLU A 43 1.85 -6.74 3.80
C GLU A 43 2.91 -6.92 2.71
N VAL A 44 4.02 -6.18 2.85
CA VAL A 44 5.12 -6.09 1.86
C VAL A 44 4.60 -5.73 0.46
N VAL A 45 3.75 -4.71 0.38
CA VAL A 45 3.12 -4.25 -0.87
C VAL A 45 3.65 -2.88 -1.28
N LEU A 46 3.44 -1.86 -0.43
CA LEU A 46 3.75 -0.47 -0.77
C LEU A 46 5.24 -0.23 -1.01
N CYS A 47 6.11 -1.06 -0.42
CA CYS A 47 7.56 -0.97 -0.57
C CYS A 47 8.06 -1.11 -2.01
N TYR A 48 7.31 -1.73 -2.91
CA TYR A 48 7.69 -1.91 -4.32
C TYR A 48 7.20 -0.82 -5.25
N MET A 49 6.23 -0.02 -4.78
CA MET A 49 5.61 1.04 -5.57
C MET A 49 6.49 2.28 -5.62
N ASP A 50 6.20 3.17 -6.56
CA ASP A 50 6.75 4.53 -6.49
C ASP A 50 6.34 5.18 -5.15
N PRO A 51 7.25 5.86 -4.41
CA PRO A 51 6.95 6.43 -3.10
C PRO A 51 5.82 7.47 -3.13
N ALA A 52 5.68 8.25 -4.21
CA ALA A 52 4.57 9.20 -4.34
C ALA A 52 3.25 8.46 -4.53
N ARG A 53 3.18 7.55 -5.51
CA ARG A 53 1.96 6.76 -5.79
C ARG A 53 1.49 5.94 -4.58
N SER A 54 2.41 5.33 -3.84
CA SER A 54 2.05 4.58 -2.63
C SER A 54 1.62 5.47 -1.47
N THR A 55 2.09 6.72 -1.42
CA THR A 55 1.58 7.72 -0.47
C THR A 55 0.17 8.18 -0.88
N ASP A 56 -0.10 8.32 -2.17
CA ASP A 56 -1.44 8.62 -2.69
C ASP A 56 -2.45 7.53 -2.30
N VAL A 57 -2.05 6.25 -2.29
CA VAL A 57 -2.90 5.14 -1.79
C VAL A 57 -3.26 5.32 -0.32
N ILE A 58 -2.30 5.71 0.53
CA ILE A 58 -2.55 5.96 1.95
C ILE A 58 -3.55 7.11 2.10
N GLY A 59 -3.29 8.25 1.45
CA GLY A 59 -4.16 9.43 1.50
C GLY A 59 -5.56 9.15 0.95
N TRP A 60 -5.65 8.43 -0.17
CA TRP A 60 -6.92 7.97 -0.74
C TRP A 60 -7.69 7.11 0.25
N SER A 61 -7.03 6.14 0.89
CA SER A 61 -7.69 5.25 1.85
C SER A 61 -8.24 6.01 3.07
N ALA A 62 -7.50 7.00 3.57
CA ALA A 62 -7.93 7.85 4.68
C ALA A 62 -9.15 8.70 4.31
N ARG A 63 -9.21 9.21 3.08
CA ARG A 63 -10.37 9.96 2.56
C ARG A 63 -11.59 9.07 2.34
N ARG A 64 -11.38 7.85 1.87
CA ARG A 64 -12.48 6.98 1.41
C ARG A 64 -13.10 6.13 2.51
N PHE A 65 -12.33 5.77 3.53
CA PHE A 65 -12.78 4.96 4.66
C PHE A 65 -12.70 5.76 5.97
N PRO A 66 -13.75 6.51 6.36
CA PRO A 66 -13.72 7.41 7.53
C PRO A 66 -13.53 6.66 8.86
N ARG A 67 -13.83 5.36 8.90
CA ARG A 67 -13.69 4.49 10.08
C ARG A 67 -12.70 3.36 9.80
N SER A 68 -11.47 3.70 9.43
CA SER A 68 -10.47 2.72 9.05
C SER A 68 -9.32 2.55 10.04
N ARG A 69 -8.67 1.39 9.92
CA ARG A 69 -7.30 1.15 10.40
C ARG A 69 -6.47 0.68 9.23
N PHE A 70 -5.29 1.29 9.06
CA PHE A 70 -4.31 0.85 8.08
C PHE A 70 -3.17 0.15 8.80
N VAL A 71 -2.89 -1.09 8.42
CA VAL A 71 -1.76 -1.87 8.91
C VAL A 71 -0.75 -2.02 7.78
N LEU A 72 0.44 -1.47 8.00
CA LEU A 72 1.56 -1.57 7.09
C LEU A 72 2.64 -2.46 7.71
N TYR A 73 3.08 -3.46 6.96
CA TYR A 73 4.25 -4.26 7.27
C TYR A 73 5.22 -4.21 6.09
N GLU A 74 6.36 -3.55 6.25
CA GLU A 74 7.40 -3.45 5.21
C GLU A 74 8.79 -3.21 5.81
N GLN A 75 9.82 -3.25 4.95
CA GLN A 75 11.21 -3.10 5.35
C GLN A 75 11.55 -1.64 5.73
N PHE A 76 12.47 -1.50 6.68
CA PHE A 76 13.05 -0.23 7.13
C PHE A 76 14.54 -0.43 7.46
N SER A 77 15.24 0.63 7.88
CA SER A 77 16.66 0.64 8.25
C SER A 77 17.61 0.14 7.13
N PRO A 78 17.68 0.82 5.98
CA PRO A 78 18.52 0.37 4.87
C PRO A 78 20.03 0.55 5.12
N ASP A 79 20.40 1.33 6.13
CA ASP A 79 21.77 1.79 6.34
C ASP A 79 22.62 0.86 7.20
N ASP A 80 22.01 -0.07 7.95
CA ASP A 80 22.76 -1.07 8.71
C ASP A 80 23.32 -2.17 7.81
N ALA A 81 24.21 -3.02 8.35
CA ALA A 81 24.87 -4.06 7.58
C ALA A 81 23.87 -5.05 6.94
N PHE A 82 22.75 -5.34 7.60
CA PHE A 82 21.71 -6.20 7.05
C PHE A 82 20.90 -5.47 5.98
N GLY A 83 20.50 -4.22 6.25
CA GLY A 83 19.76 -3.36 5.35
C GLY A 83 20.45 -3.16 4.00
N GLN A 84 21.76 -2.94 4.01
CA GLN A 84 22.55 -2.78 2.79
C GLN A 84 22.53 -4.07 1.93
N VAL A 85 22.70 -5.23 2.56
CA VAL A 85 22.63 -6.53 1.87
C VAL A 85 21.21 -6.77 1.33
N MET A 86 20.19 -6.49 2.13
CA MET A 86 18.78 -6.62 1.74
C MET A 86 18.43 -5.76 0.52
N VAL A 87 18.76 -4.46 0.55
CA VAL A 87 18.48 -3.55 -0.57
C VAL A 87 19.22 -3.97 -1.84
N ALA A 88 20.49 -4.37 -1.72
CA ALA A 88 21.27 -4.87 -2.84
C ALA A 88 20.66 -6.14 -3.44
N HIS A 89 20.20 -7.07 -2.60
CA HIS A 89 19.56 -8.31 -3.01
C HIS A 89 18.29 -8.05 -3.85
N PHE A 90 17.35 -7.24 -3.34
CA PHE A 90 16.12 -6.93 -4.06
C PHE A 90 16.38 -6.14 -5.35
N LYS A 91 17.39 -5.27 -5.36
CA LYS A 91 17.80 -4.58 -6.59
C LYS A 91 18.32 -5.55 -7.65
N ALA A 92 19.12 -6.54 -7.26
CA ALA A 92 19.65 -7.56 -8.18
C ALA A 92 18.55 -8.45 -8.79
N LEU A 93 17.42 -8.61 -8.10
CA LEU A 93 16.24 -9.35 -8.57
C LEU A 93 15.27 -8.53 -9.43
N ASN A 94 15.61 -7.28 -9.77
CA ASN A 94 14.71 -6.33 -10.45
C ASN A 94 13.42 -6.03 -9.67
N SER A 95 13.45 -6.17 -8.34
CA SER A 95 12.33 -5.94 -7.42
C SER A 95 12.72 -4.96 -6.32
N ALA A 96 13.34 -3.84 -6.72
CA ALA A 96 13.89 -2.87 -5.79
C ALA A 96 12.84 -2.36 -4.76
N LEU A 97 13.25 -2.34 -3.49
CA LEU A 97 12.50 -1.71 -2.41
C LEU A 97 12.63 -0.19 -2.56
N ARG A 98 11.57 0.46 -3.03
CA ARG A 98 11.54 1.89 -3.35
C ARG A 98 11.16 2.75 -2.16
N SER A 99 10.23 2.31 -1.32
CA SER A 99 9.81 3.11 -0.15
C SER A 99 10.92 3.26 0.88
N VAL A 100 11.80 2.26 1.03
CA VAL A 100 12.85 2.27 2.07
C VAL A 100 13.90 3.36 1.87
N SER A 101 14.11 3.85 0.65
CA SER A 101 15.04 4.95 0.39
C SER A 101 14.47 6.33 0.72
N VAL A 102 13.14 6.46 0.79
CA VAL A 102 12.44 7.71 1.13
C VAL A 102 11.98 7.70 2.60
N TYR A 103 11.56 6.55 3.10
CA TYR A 103 11.05 6.35 4.46
C TYR A 103 11.90 5.32 5.23
N PRO A 104 13.19 5.61 5.48
CA PRO A 104 14.12 4.64 6.04
C PRO A 104 13.86 4.29 7.50
N ARG A 105 13.17 5.15 8.26
CA ARG A 105 12.94 4.95 9.70
C ARG A 105 11.46 4.85 10.04
N LEU A 106 11.17 4.28 11.21
CA LEU A 106 9.80 4.20 11.75
C LEU A 106 9.14 5.58 11.83
N GLN A 107 9.89 6.62 12.21
CA GLN A 107 9.36 7.99 12.26
C GLN A 107 8.97 8.51 10.87
N ASP A 108 9.75 8.17 9.83
CA ASP A 108 9.46 8.61 8.46
C ASP A 108 8.14 8.00 7.97
N GLN A 109 7.88 6.73 8.30
CA GLN A 109 6.59 6.08 8.04
C GLN A 109 5.44 6.73 8.83
N GLN A 110 5.65 7.05 10.11
CA GLN A 110 4.63 7.74 10.90
C GLN A 110 4.27 9.10 10.28
N GLN A 111 5.28 9.89 9.88
CA GLN A 111 5.04 11.18 9.22
C GLN A 111 4.32 11.00 7.88
N ARG A 112 4.70 10.00 7.10
CA ARG A 112 4.02 9.64 5.85
C ARG A 112 2.52 9.42 6.08
N PHE A 113 2.11 8.65 7.09
CA PHE A 113 0.69 8.42 7.38
C PHE A 113 -0.05 9.65 7.92
N LEU A 114 0.63 10.54 8.65
CA LEU A 114 0.04 11.77 9.18
C LEU A 114 -0.15 12.86 8.13
N HIS A 115 0.58 12.78 7.01
CA HIS A 115 0.64 13.82 5.99
C HIS A 115 0.26 13.35 4.57
N ALA A 116 -0.18 12.10 4.40
CA ALA A 116 -0.68 11.55 3.15
C ALA A 116 -2.07 12.08 2.76
#